data_AF-A0A3A6NJ53-F1
#
_entry.id   AF-A0A3A6NJ53-F1
#
_cell.length_a   1.000
_cell.length_b   1.000
_cell.length_c   1.000
_cell.angle_alpha   90.00
_cell.angle_beta   90.00
_cell.angle_gamma   90.00
#
_symmetry.space_group_name_H-M   'P 1'
#
loop_
_entity.id
_entity.type
_entity.pdbx_description
1 polymer ?
#
loop_
_entity_poly.entity_id
_entity_poly.type
_entity_poly.pdbx_seq_one_letter_code
_entity_poly.pdbx_strand_id
1 'polypeptide(L)'
;MKKTGKVISAAVALGALATFSVAEAGVITEWDQSNVVPRTPTNLTTPDFVFDQWNYIEPGYLTDPNTGAVSADGFMPSGWAKYVTGSGAIVNAAGTVVGAMTWKERDTQGPGLSIVTGDDVTGANCIMSAGWNPDSTVVLDGSGNDITEMSDWWGIDKKQCSDPFQSSKRFKAVSYMLDAPVDLTFNVDGNGQTELYRLLMKYGNQTGARVTGFTMQVGFLDASGNFTEAGPGDGLSFASRSGVNYDYTIPTTSDIMKQGELDALQAHGLFGAPDQHHTSHGYFNPYVRATFLMSANQTHIVASDMAAVHTDLFGEWLPSSNLKGGLYFDADGIIYTDNILMASCPGNFNEEAGQSGVANAECDQACADNLGCDAPWVTYRESVTLTQNADGTWNIPAVVGTDIRQPIELTAAELDAIKANPAWSPADIDDLANVNINAFLNVGDLPSGSFTLRVTPTFDASTATTEPGTAGPADFDVTINAPNTVIP
;
A
#
# COMPACT_ATOMS: atom_id res chain seq x y z
N MET A 1 -26.06 45.84 75.36
CA MET A 1 -25.42 44.49 75.21
C MET A 1 -24.30 44.65 74.19
N LYS A 2 -23.00 44.62 74.58
CA LYS A 2 -22.11 43.43 74.57
C LYS A 2 -22.18 42.71 73.21
N LYS A 3 -21.14 42.49 72.40
CA LYS A 3 -19.65 42.57 72.42
C LYS A 3 -19.23 42.55 70.92
N THR A 4 -18.19 43.27 70.45
CA THR A 4 -16.85 42.72 70.08
C THR A 4 -16.85 41.26 69.59
N GLY A 5 -16.22 40.87 68.48
CA GLY A 5 -15.00 41.37 67.85
C GLY A 5 -14.65 40.60 66.57
N LYS A 6 -13.65 41.12 65.87
CA LYS A 6 -13.03 40.65 64.62
C LYS A 6 -12.56 39.19 64.65
N VAL A 7 -12.62 38.51 63.51
CA VAL A 7 -11.53 37.62 63.04
C VAL A 7 -11.41 37.74 61.53
N ILE A 8 -10.19 38.04 61.10
CA ILE A 8 -9.66 37.98 59.74
C ILE A 8 -9.49 36.49 59.39
N SER A 9 -9.95 36.08 58.21
CA SER A 9 -9.50 34.82 57.60
C SER A 9 -9.30 35.06 56.12
N ALA A 10 -8.09 35.53 55.80
CA ALA A 10 -7.46 35.22 54.53
C ALA A 10 -7.10 33.73 54.57
N ALA A 11 -7.70 32.93 53.70
CA ALA A 11 -7.29 31.56 53.47
C ALA A 11 -7.48 31.17 52.00
N VAL A 12 -6.36 31.27 51.29
CA VAL A 12 -5.86 30.24 50.36
C VAL A 12 -6.76 29.96 49.14
N ALA A 13 -6.64 30.82 48.14
CA ALA A 13 -6.64 30.37 46.75
C ALA A 13 -5.26 29.78 46.45
N LEU A 14 -5.04 28.50 46.79
CA LEU A 14 -3.93 27.71 46.26
C LEU A 14 -4.50 26.48 45.56
N GLY A 15 -4.10 26.33 44.30
CA GLY A 15 -3.57 25.04 43.86
C GLY A 15 -4.57 24.02 43.34
N ALA A 16 -5.39 24.40 42.38
CA ALA A 16 -5.75 23.50 41.29
C ALA A 16 -5.58 24.27 39.97
N LEU A 17 -4.36 24.76 39.73
CA LEU A 17 -3.88 24.88 38.36
C LEU A 17 -3.75 23.44 37.89
N ALA A 18 -4.83 22.92 37.30
CA ALA A 18 -4.68 21.92 36.26
C ALA A 18 -3.72 22.57 35.26
N THR A 19 -2.47 22.15 35.29
CA THR A 19 -1.61 22.27 34.12
C THR A 19 -2.29 21.44 33.05
N PHE A 20 -3.23 22.07 32.34
CA PHE A 20 -3.49 21.69 30.98
C PHE A 20 -2.14 21.86 30.30
N SER A 21 -1.40 20.76 30.16
CA SER A 21 -0.37 20.64 29.16
C SER A 21 -1.12 20.80 27.84
N VAL A 22 -1.23 22.05 27.41
CA VAL A 22 -1.61 22.37 26.05
C VAL A 22 -0.53 21.69 25.21
N ALA A 23 -0.93 20.77 24.35
CA ALA A 23 -0.02 20.22 23.36
C ALA A 23 0.36 21.39 22.43
N GLU A 24 1.41 22.10 22.83
CA GLU A 24 2.33 22.84 21.98
C GLU A 24 3.03 21.78 21.10
N ALA A 25 3.65 22.14 19.99
CA ALA A 25 3.49 21.26 18.84
C ALA A 25 4.64 21.03 17.86
N GLY A 26 4.50 20.07 16.93
CA GLY A 26 5.63 19.49 16.23
C GLY A 26 5.46 19.24 14.73
N VAL A 27 6.56 19.42 14.01
CA VAL A 27 6.74 19.10 12.59
C VAL A 27 7.58 17.84 12.48
N ILE A 28 7.10 16.85 11.73
CA ILE A 28 7.93 15.70 11.38
C ILE A 28 9.06 16.17 10.44
N THR A 29 10.30 15.97 10.86
CA THR A 29 11.48 16.41 10.10
C THR A 29 12.04 15.31 9.22
N GLU A 30 12.03 14.07 9.72
CA GLU A 30 12.56 12.92 8.98
C GLU A 30 12.02 11.59 9.51
N TRP A 31 12.18 10.56 8.70
CA TRP A 31 12.06 9.16 9.11
C TRP A 31 13.43 8.66 9.57
N ASP A 32 13.53 8.25 10.84
CA ASP A 32 14.71 7.60 11.40
C ASP A 32 14.83 6.18 10.84
N GLN A 33 15.91 5.96 10.07
CA GLN A 33 16.25 4.70 9.42
C GLN A 33 17.31 3.91 10.19
N SER A 34 17.58 4.24 11.46
CA SER A 34 18.56 3.53 12.30
C SER A 34 18.28 2.03 12.44
N ASN A 35 17.01 1.61 12.29
CA ASN A 35 16.57 0.22 12.29
C ASN A 35 16.39 -0.38 10.87
N VAL A 36 16.84 0.31 9.82
CA VAL A 36 16.72 -0.14 8.43
C VAL A 36 18.08 -0.60 7.93
N VAL A 37 18.13 -1.85 7.46
CA VAL A 37 19.30 -2.44 6.81
C VAL A 37 19.04 -2.49 5.30
N PRO A 38 19.73 -1.70 4.47
CA PRO A 38 19.59 -1.75 3.02
C PRO A 38 19.84 -3.16 2.48
N ARG A 39 19.02 -3.59 1.50
CA ARG A 39 19.23 -4.84 0.79
C ARG A 39 19.62 -4.58 -0.65
N THR A 40 20.41 -5.50 -1.21
CA THR A 40 20.72 -5.50 -2.63
C THR A 40 19.44 -5.68 -3.45
N PRO A 41 19.20 -4.85 -4.48
CA PRO A 41 18.05 -5.01 -5.37
C PRO A 41 18.05 -6.38 -6.07
N THR A 42 16.85 -6.95 -6.27
CA THR A 42 16.68 -8.36 -6.69
C THR A 42 16.90 -8.63 -8.18
N ASN A 43 16.99 -7.61 -9.03
CA ASN A 43 17.04 -7.76 -10.50
C ASN A 43 18.40 -7.45 -11.16
N LEU A 44 19.51 -7.48 -10.41
CA LEU A 44 20.86 -7.32 -10.97
C LEU A 44 21.40 -8.65 -11.54
N THR A 45 20.94 -9.05 -12.72
CA THR A 45 21.54 -10.17 -13.48
C THR A 45 22.73 -9.75 -14.35
N THR A 46 23.16 -8.49 -14.28
CA THR A 46 24.32 -7.95 -15.02
C THR A 46 25.42 -7.50 -14.05
N PRO A 47 26.53 -8.25 -13.91
CA PRO A 47 27.59 -7.96 -12.93
C PRO A 47 28.43 -6.71 -13.23
N ASP A 48 28.27 -6.09 -14.41
CA ASP A 48 28.92 -4.83 -14.78
C ASP A 48 28.10 -3.58 -14.38
N PHE A 49 26.87 -3.78 -13.89
CA PHE A 49 26.05 -2.70 -13.34
C PHE A 49 26.39 -2.53 -11.85
N VAL A 50 27.39 -1.69 -11.57
CA VAL A 50 27.73 -1.32 -10.19
C VAL A 50 26.72 -0.28 -9.72
N PHE A 51 25.71 -0.71 -8.98
CA PHE A 51 24.80 0.20 -8.28
C PHE A 51 25.45 0.68 -6.98
N ASP A 52 25.63 1.99 -6.85
CA ASP A 52 25.94 2.62 -5.56
C ASP A 52 24.62 2.76 -4.79
N GLN A 53 24.62 2.18 -3.60
CA GLN A 53 23.49 2.01 -2.71
C GLN A 53 22.94 3.31 -2.11
N TRP A 54 23.46 4.50 -2.47
CA TRP A 54 22.98 5.78 -1.93
C TRP A 54 23.26 7.01 -2.81
N ASN A 55 22.69 7.22 -4.01
CA ASN A 55 22.34 8.56 -4.58
C ASN A 55 22.23 8.56 -6.12
N TYR A 56 21.49 9.57 -6.61
CA TYR A 56 21.83 10.40 -7.78
C TYR A 56 23.23 10.14 -8.39
N ILE A 57 23.28 9.81 -9.68
CA ILE A 57 24.52 9.68 -10.46
C ILE A 57 24.82 11.03 -11.14
N GLU A 58 25.99 11.60 -10.88
CA GLU A 58 26.45 12.81 -11.55
C GLU A 58 26.56 12.59 -13.08
N PRO A 59 26.22 13.62 -13.90
CA PRO A 59 26.63 13.73 -15.30
C PRO A 59 28.00 13.13 -15.61
N GLY A 60 28.05 12.12 -16.48
CA GLY A 60 29.30 11.59 -17.03
C GLY A 60 29.75 10.20 -16.57
N TYR A 61 28.97 9.49 -15.74
CA TYR A 61 29.39 8.19 -15.18
C TYR A 61 28.68 6.96 -15.77
N LEU A 62 27.68 7.13 -16.65
CA LEU A 62 27.08 6.03 -17.42
C LEU A 62 27.62 6.05 -18.85
N THR A 63 28.14 4.92 -19.34
CA THR A 63 28.63 4.77 -20.72
C THR A 63 27.81 3.72 -21.45
N ASP A 64 27.18 4.08 -22.57
CA ASP A 64 26.44 3.16 -23.44
C ASP A 64 27.40 2.06 -23.92
N PRO A 65 27.13 0.77 -23.61
CA PRO A 65 28.06 -0.32 -23.93
C PRO A 65 28.14 -0.64 -25.42
N ASN A 66 27.18 -0.17 -26.24
CA ASN A 66 27.17 -0.38 -27.69
C ASN A 66 27.80 0.78 -28.45
N THR A 67 27.68 2.01 -27.94
CA THR A 67 28.09 3.22 -28.65
C THR A 67 29.27 3.96 -28.02
N GLY A 68 29.60 3.66 -26.76
CA GLY A 68 30.64 4.35 -25.99
C GLY A 68 30.24 5.78 -25.56
N ALA A 69 28.98 6.17 -25.77
CA ALA A 69 28.48 7.49 -25.40
C ALA A 69 28.32 7.60 -23.87
N VAL A 70 28.86 8.68 -23.32
CA VAL A 70 28.81 8.96 -21.87
C VAL A 70 27.59 9.85 -21.59
N SER A 71 26.68 9.42 -20.70
CA SER A 71 25.44 10.15 -20.42
C SER A 71 25.76 11.50 -19.80
N ALA A 72 25.31 12.58 -20.44
CA ALA A 72 25.48 13.92 -19.90
C ALA A 72 24.56 14.19 -18.70
N ASP A 73 23.47 13.44 -18.51
CA ASP A 73 22.37 13.86 -17.61
C ASP A 73 21.86 12.76 -16.66
N GLY A 74 22.60 11.66 -16.50
CA GLY A 74 22.35 10.69 -15.41
C GLY A 74 21.11 9.79 -15.55
N PHE A 75 20.54 9.60 -16.75
CA PHE A 75 19.45 8.64 -16.96
C PHE A 75 19.64 7.75 -18.21
N MET A 76 19.13 6.51 -18.13
CA MET A 76 19.20 5.52 -19.22
C MET A 76 18.15 5.79 -20.31
N PRO A 77 18.56 5.99 -21.58
CA PRO A 77 17.67 6.08 -22.71
C PRO A 77 17.60 4.70 -23.40
N SER A 78 16.66 3.84 -23.03
CA SER A 78 16.06 2.82 -23.92
C SER A 78 15.22 1.82 -23.12
N GLY A 79 14.08 1.43 -23.73
CA GLY A 79 13.16 0.45 -23.18
C GLY A 79 13.80 -0.91 -22.90
N TRP A 80 13.07 -1.70 -22.10
CA TRP A 80 13.38 -3.06 -21.63
C TRP A 80 14.11 -3.22 -20.29
N ALA A 81 13.91 -2.33 -19.31
CA ALA A 81 14.31 -2.62 -17.93
C ALA A 81 13.16 -3.25 -17.13
N LYS A 82 13.34 -4.49 -16.65
CA LYS A 82 12.57 -5.01 -15.51
C LYS A 82 12.74 -4.03 -14.34
N TYR A 83 11.65 -3.63 -13.67
CA TYR A 83 11.72 -2.71 -12.54
C TYR A 83 12.80 -3.13 -11.55
N VAL A 84 13.68 -2.21 -11.16
CA VAL A 84 14.56 -2.44 -10.02
C VAL A 84 13.68 -2.36 -8.79
N THR A 85 13.54 -3.48 -8.09
CA THR A 85 12.83 -3.50 -6.81
C THR A 85 13.86 -3.29 -5.70
N GLY A 86 13.73 -2.18 -4.99
CA GLY A 86 14.55 -1.89 -3.82
C GLY A 86 13.84 -2.32 -2.54
N SER A 87 14.63 -2.69 -1.52
CA SER A 87 14.10 -2.93 -0.19
C SER A 87 15.09 -2.56 0.91
N GLY A 88 14.56 -2.07 2.02
CA GLY A 88 15.26 -1.89 3.28
C GLY A 88 14.67 -2.84 4.31
N ALA A 89 15.46 -3.79 4.83
CA ALA A 89 15.03 -4.71 5.86
C ALA A 89 14.83 -3.94 7.17
N ILE A 90 13.68 -4.08 7.81
CA ILE A 90 13.41 -3.46 9.11
C ILE A 90 13.75 -4.47 10.19
N VAL A 91 14.66 -4.09 11.09
CA VAL A 91 15.08 -4.93 12.22
C VAL A 91 14.47 -4.44 13.53
N ASN A 92 14.12 -5.38 14.41
CA ASN A 92 13.76 -5.05 15.78
C ASN A 92 15.00 -4.82 16.66
N ALA A 93 14.81 -4.45 17.92
CA ALA A 93 15.90 -4.23 18.88
C ALA A 93 16.78 -5.46 19.16
N ALA A 94 16.28 -6.67 18.90
CA ALA A 94 17.05 -7.91 18.98
C ALA A 94 17.85 -8.20 17.69
N GLY A 95 17.82 -7.31 16.69
CA GLY A 95 18.47 -7.49 15.39
C GLY A 95 17.77 -8.47 14.46
N THR A 96 16.54 -8.90 14.79
CA THR A 96 15.74 -9.80 13.94
C THR A 96 15.05 -8.99 12.86
N VAL A 97 15.11 -9.43 11.61
CA VAL A 97 14.34 -8.81 10.52
C VAL A 97 12.87 -9.17 10.68
N VAL A 98 12.04 -8.16 10.93
CA VAL A 98 10.58 -8.31 11.17
C VAL A 98 9.74 -7.89 9.96
N GLY A 99 10.31 -7.12 9.06
CA GLY A 99 9.62 -6.62 7.87
C GLY A 99 10.57 -5.92 6.90
N ALA A 100 10.01 -5.16 5.97
CA ALA A 100 10.79 -4.30 5.08
C ALA A 100 9.99 -3.08 4.60
N MET A 101 10.71 -2.01 4.28
CA MET A 101 10.25 -0.98 3.34
C MET A 101 10.60 -1.43 1.93
N THR A 102 9.66 -1.34 0.99
CA THR A 102 9.84 -1.80 -0.40
C THR A 102 9.42 -0.72 -1.40
N TRP A 103 10.09 -0.69 -2.55
CA TRP A 103 9.73 0.21 -3.64
C TRP A 103 10.07 -0.41 -4.99
N LYS A 104 9.38 0.05 -6.04
CA LYS A 104 9.73 -0.25 -7.43
C LYS A 104 10.26 1.05 -8.03
N GLU A 105 11.52 1.06 -8.47
CA GLU A 105 12.18 2.26 -8.97
C GLU A 105 11.59 2.65 -10.34
N ARG A 106 10.92 3.80 -10.32
CA ARG A 106 10.39 4.54 -11.48
C ARG A 106 10.15 5.98 -10.99
N ASP A 107 8.93 6.25 -10.56
CA ASP A 107 8.50 7.47 -9.90
C ASP A 107 8.67 7.38 -8.37
N THR A 108 8.89 6.18 -7.84
CA THR A 108 9.24 5.96 -6.42
C THR A 108 10.75 5.75 -6.29
N GLN A 109 11.34 6.30 -5.24
CA GLN A 109 12.79 6.28 -5.01
C GLN A 109 13.11 5.72 -3.62
N GLY A 110 14.31 5.15 -3.47
CA GLY A 110 14.85 4.78 -2.16
C GLY A 110 14.92 6.01 -1.24
N PRO A 111 14.59 5.89 0.05
CA PRO A 111 14.34 4.66 0.82
C PRO A 111 12.87 4.19 0.82
N GLY A 112 12.05 4.66 -0.12
CA GLY A 112 10.65 4.24 -0.29
C GLY A 112 9.61 5.04 0.52
N LEU A 113 10.06 5.87 1.47
CA LEU A 113 9.21 6.73 2.31
C LEU A 113 9.80 8.14 2.37
N SER A 114 8.92 9.15 2.29
CA SER A 114 9.21 10.56 2.50
C SER A 114 8.17 11.22 3.40
N ILE A 115 8.54 12.38 3.93
CA ILE A 115 7.68 13.28 4.68
C ILE A 115 7.52 14.54 3.85
N VAL A 116 6.28 14.94 3.61
CA VAL A 116 5.94 16.24 3.02
C VAL A 116 5.34 17.09 4.12
N THR A 117 5.99 18.22 4.39
CA THR A 117 5.49 19.25 5.29
C THR A 117 5.27 20.51 4.46
N GLY A 118 4.03 20.98 4.39
CA GLY A 118 3.64 22.12 3.56
C GLY A 118 3.70 21.82 2.07
N ASP A 119 2.85 20.90 1.61
CA ASP A 119 2.55 20.66 0.19
C ASP A 119 2.45 21.99 -0.57
N ASP A 120 3.14 22.10 -1.70
CA ASP A 120 3.33 23.35 -2.43
C ASP A 120 2.04 23.92 -3.05
N VAL A 121 1.02 23.08 -3.26
CA VAL A 121 -0.29 23.48 -3.78
C VAL A 121 -1.30 23.75 -2.66
N THR A 122 -1.36 22.85 -1.67
CA THR A 122 -2.44 22.80 -0.68
C THR A 122 -2.01 23.19 0.73
N GLY A 123 -0.70 23.23 1.01
CA GLY A 123 -0.13 23.42 2.34
C GLY A 123 -0.31 22.23 3.28
N ALA A 124 -0.84 21.11 2.80
CA ALA A 124 -1.09 19.92 3.61
C ALA A 124 0.21 19.18 3.99
N ASN A 125 0.16 18.41 5.07
CA ASN A 125 1.27 17.52 5.45
C ASN A 125 0.90 16.06 5.22
N CYS A 126 1.86 15.23 4.82
CA CYS A 126 1.65 13.80 4.66
C CYS A 126 2.92 12.96 4.84
N ILE A 127 2.71 11.70 5.23
CA ILE A 127 3.70 10.63 5.26
C ILE A 127 3.39 9.73 4.07
N MET A 128 4.29 9.72 3.10
CA MET A 128 4.01 9.17 1.77
C MET A 128 5.26 8.53 1.15
N SER A 129 5.16 8.03 -0.08
CA SER A 129 6.30 7.46 -0.80
C SER A 129 7.32 8.53 -1.20
N ALA A 130 8.61 8.23 -1.06
CA ALA A 130 9.66 9.06 -1.67
C ALA A 130 9.66 8.93 -3.20
N GLY A 131 9.96 10.02 -3.90
CA GLY A 131 10.22 10.00 -5.33
C GLY A 131 9.77 11.26 -6.07
N TRP A 132 9.49 11.09 -7.37
CA TRP A 132 9.23 12.17 -8.32
C TRP A 132 7.78 12.14 -8.80
N ASN A 133 7.19 13.30 -8.98
CA ASN A 133 5.84 13.42 -9.53
C ASN A 133 5.83 12.99 -11.01
N PRO A 134 5.13 11.89 -11.38
CA PRO A 134 5.13 11.43 -12.76
C PRO A 134 4.34 12.34 -13.71
N ASP A 135 3.47 13.20 -13.16
CA ASP A 135 2.60 14.12 -13.92
C ASP A 135 3.11 15.57 -13.87
N SER A 136 4.40 15.77 -13.59
CA SER A 136 5.04 17.08 -13.65
C SER A 136 4.95 17.63 -15.08
N THR A 137 3.97 18.51 -15.32
CA THR A 137 3.65 19.00 -16.68
C THR A 137 4.31 20.31 -17.04
N VAL A 138 4.90 21.03 -16.08
CA VAL A 138 5.62 22.29 -16.33
C VAL A 138 6.61 22.51 -15.21
N VAL A 139 7.88 22.22 -15.45
CA VAL A 139 8.94 22.93 -14.74
C VAL A 139 9.70 23.72 -15.78
N LEU A 140 9.88 25.00 -15.51
CA LEU A 140 10.88 25.75 -16.24
C LEU A 140 12.24 25.19 -15.80
N ASP A 141 13.18 24.97 -16.71
CA ASP A 141 14.56 24.70 -16.30
C ASP A 141 15.05 25.81 -15.32
N GLY A 142 16.20 25.61 -14.66
CA GLY A 142 16.79 26.64 -13.80
C GLY A 142 17.09 27.98 -14.51
N SER A 143 16.84 28.08 -15.83
CA SER A 143 16.96 29.24 -16.69
C SER A 143 15.62 29.83 -17.16
N GLY A 144 14.47 29.27 -16.76
CA GLY A 144 13.15 29.80 -17.12
C GLY A 144 12.56 29.28 -18.43
N ASN A 145 13.06 28.18 -19.01
CA ASN A 145 12.55 27.61 -20.27
C ASN A 145 11.60 26.43 -20.04
N ASP A 146 10.50 26.36 -20.78
CA ASP A 146 9.58 25.23 -20.76
C ASP A 146 10.31 23.92 -21.08
N ILE A 147 10.18 22.96 -20.16
CA ILE A 147 10.68 21.61 -20.36
C ILE A 147 9.62 20.80 -21.11
N THR A 148 9.86 20.52 -22.39
CA THR A 148 8.88 19.90 -23.30
C THR A 148 9.13 18.41 -23.60
N GLU A 149 10.23 17.82 -23.11
CA GLU A 149 10.56 16.41 -23.34
C GLU A 149 10.46 15.58 -22.05
N MET A 150 9.86 14.38 -22.14
CA MET A 150 9.68 13.48 -20.98
C MET A 150 11.00 13.08 -20.30
N SER A 151 12.14 13.12 -21.00
CA SER A 151 13.47 12.86 -20.42
C SER A 151 13.84 13.87 -19.33
N ASP A 152 13.26 15.06 -19.40
CA ASP A 152 13.63 16.21 -18.60
C ASP A 152 12.66 16.40 -17.42
N TRP A 153 11.59 15.61 -17.34
CA TRP A 153 10.57 15.70 -16.27
C TRP A 153 10.96 14.90 -15.01
N TRP A 154 11.85 13.92 -15.16
CA TRP A 154 12.28 13.06 -14.07
C TRP A 154 13.36 13.76 -13.24
N GLY A 155 13.13 13.91 -11.93
CA GLY A 155 14.14 14.47 -11.02
C GLY A 155 13.96 15.93 -10.62
N ILE A 156 12.93 16.61 -11.12
CA ILE A 156 12.75 18.05 -10.88
C ILE A 156 11.68 18.33 -9.81
N ASP A 157 10.51 17.72 -9.94
CA ASP A 157 9.41 17.90 -8.99
C ASP A 157 9.26 16.70 -8.05
N LYS A 158 9.46 16.94 -6.76
CA LYS A 158 9.31 15.91 -5.73
C LYS A 158 7.83 15.63 -5.55
N LYS A 159 7.47 14.37 -5.29
CA LYS A 159 6.09 14.02 -5.01
C LYS A 159 5.50 14.84 -3.87
N GLN A 160 4.28 15.32 -4.07
CA GLN A 160 3.51 16.12 -3.14
C GLN A 160 2.24 15.37 -2.68
N CYS A 161 1.66 15.81 -1.56
CA CYS A 161 0.42 15.23 -1.03
C CYS A 161 -0.74 15.37 -2.02
N SER A 162 -0.75 16.46 -2.80
CA SER A 162 -1.80 16.88 -3.72
C SER A 162 -1.64 16.34 -5.14
N ASP A 163 -0.57 15.60 -5.46
CA ASP A 163 -0.35 15.07 -6.81
C ASP A 163 -1.55 14.25 -7.31
N PRO A 164 -1.74 14.13 -8.63
CA PRO A 164 -2.88 13.40 -9.19
C PRO A 164 -2.98 11.93 -8.75
N PHE A 165 -4.12 11.31 -9.06
CA PHE A 165 -4.29 9.86 -8.91
C PHE A 165 -3.23 9.10 -9.73
N GLN A 166 -2.85 7.88 -9.30
CA GLN A 166 -1.77 7.07 -9.91
C GLN A 166 -0.33 7.62 -9.85
N SER A 167 -0.06 8.66 -9.06
CA SER A 167 1.31 9.16 -8.76
C SER A 167 2.11 8.30 -7.76
N SER A 168 1.72 7.03 -7.56
CA SER A 168 2.31 6.07 -6.60
C SER A 168 2.62 6.61 -5.19
N LYS A 169 1.79 7.51 -4.63
CA LYS A 169 2.04 8.20 -3.34
C LYS A 169 2.12 7.32 -2.10
N ARG A 170 1.75 6.05 -2.18
CA ARG A 170 1.71 5.18 -1.00
C ARG A 170 3.07 4.54 -0.78
N PHE A 171 3.72 4.83 0.34
CA PHE A 171 4.91 4.08 0.73
C PHE A 171 4.52 2.64 1.04
N LYS A 172 5.41 1.67 0.80
CA LYS A 172 5.08 0.25 0.94
C LYS A 172 5.87 -0.40 2.06
N ALA A 173 5.19 -0.76 3.14
CA ALA A 173 5.77 -1.55 4.22
C ALA A 173 5.20 -2.97 4.21
N VAL A 174 6.01 -3.94 4.59
CA VAL A 174 5.60 -5.35 4.67
C VAL A 174 6.07 -5.99 5.97
N SER A 175 5.32 -6.97 6.46
CA SER A 175 5.70 -7.78 7.62
C SER A 175 6.08 -9.20 7.21
N TYR A 176 7.14 -9.72 7.80
CA TYR A 176 7.64 -11.09 7.59
C TYR A 176 7.27 -12.06 8.72
N MET A 177 6.67 -11.57 9.81
CA MET A 177 6.33 -12.38 10.98
C MET A 177 4.90 -12.10 11.43
N LEU A 178 4.18 -13.14 11.86
CA LEU A 178 2.75 -13.10 12.20
C LEU A 178 2.37 -12.23 13.41
N ASP A 179 3.31 -11.98 14.32
CA ASP A 179 3.06 -11.29 15.58
C ASP A 179 4.31 -10.48 16.02
N ALA A 180 5.03 -9.95 15.03
CA ALA A 180 6.15 -9.05 15.29
C ALA A 180 5.85 -7.67 14.69
N PRO A 181 6.05 -6.59 15.47
CA PRO A 181 5.79 -5.25 14.99
C PRO A 181 6.84 -4.81 13.97
N VAL A 182 6.39 -4.07 12.97
CA VAL A 182 7.22 -3.20 12.11
C VAL A 182 7.14 -1.80 12.68
N ASP A 183 8.26 -1.29 13.19
CA ASP A 183 8.36 0.02 13.81
C ASP A 183 8.97 1.04 12.84
N LEU A 184 8.25 2.13 12.58
CA LEU A 184 8.70 3.27 11.80
C LEU A 184 8.82 4.48 12.74
N THR A 185 10.03 4.95 13.00
CA THR A 185 10.30 6.06 13.94
C THR A 185 10.50 7.37 13.21
N PHE A 186 9.86 8.43 13.67
CA PHE A 186 9.90 9.75 13.06
C PHE A 186 10.44 10.77 14.05
N ASN A 187 11.38 11.58 13.59
CA ASN A 187 11.91 12.70 14.37
C ASN A 187 10.99 13.91 14.18
N VAL A 188 10.79 14.65 15.27
CA VAL A 188 9.85 15.76 15.35
C VAL A 188 10.53 16.97 15.99
N ASP A 189 10.50 18.09 15.27
CA ASP A 189 10.95 19.38 15.80
C ASP A 189 9.76 20.18 16.31
N GLY A 190 9.91 20.77 17.49
CA GLY A 190 8.88 21.62 18.07
C GLY A 190 8.74 22.98 17.39
N ASN A 191 7.53 23.31 16.94
CA ASN A 191 7.10 24.56 16.35
C ASN A 191 5.97 25.29 17.13
N GLY A 192 5.37 24.65 18.14
CA GLY A 192 4.27 25.23 18.93
C GLY A 192 2.85 25.17 18.34
N GLN A 193 2.58 24.56 17.17
CA GLN A 193 1.25 24.29 16.55
C GLN A 193 0.92 22.83 16.10
N THR A 194 -0.18 22.21 16.54
CA THR A 194 -0.44 20.78 16.22
C THR A 194 -0.65 20.61 14.73
N GLU A 195 0.18 19.77 14.12
CA GLU A 195 0.17 19.55 12.67
C GLU A 195 -0.55 18.26 12.33
N LEU A 196 -1.43 18.33 11.33
CA LEU A 196 -2.15 17.17 10.81
C LEU A 196 -1.39 16.56 9.63
N TYR A 197 -0.97 15.31 9.78
CA TYR A 197 -0.33 14.51 8.74
C TYR A 197 -1.29 13.46 8.19
N ARG A 198 -1.45 13.42 6.88
CA ARG A 198 -2.11 12.30 6.20
C ARG A 198 -1.15 11.14 6.03
N LEU A 199 -1.53 9.95 6.49
CA LEU A 199 -0.80 8.71 6.26
C LEU A 199 -1.25 8.07 4.94
N LEU A 200 -0.32 7.86 4.00
CA LEU A 200 -0.55 7.19 2.72
C LEU A 200 0.32 5.94 2.64
N MET A 201 -0.23 4.79 3.04
CA MET A 201 0.51 3.54 3.17
C MET A 201 -0.08 2.44 2.29
N LYS A 202 0.76 1.57 1.73
CA LYS A 202 0.40 0.23 1.25
C LYS A 202 1.06 -0.76 2.21
N TYR A 203 0.26 -1.62 2.84
CA TYR A 203 0.75 -2.63 3.76
C TYR A 203 0.61 -4.02 3.14
N GLY A 204 1.69 -4.78 3.12
CA GLY A 204 1.75 -6.10 2.51
C GLY A 204 1.94 -7.23 3.51
N ASN A 205 1.21 -8.32 3.32
CA ASN A 205 1.38 -9.55 4.09
C ASN A 205 2.47 -10.42 3.44
N GLN A 206 3.67 -10.43 4.03
CA GLN A 206 4.76 -11.33 3.64
C GLN A 206 5.13 -12.29 4.77
N THR A 207 4.19 -12.58 5.66
CA THR A 207 4.41 -13.43 6.85
C THR A 207 4.53 -14.92 6.52
N GLY A 208 4.21 -15.30 5.28
CA GLY A 208 4.12 -16.70 4.83
C GLY A 208 2.82 -17.38 5.24
N ALA A 209 1.92 -16.70 5.96
CA ALA A 209 0.65 -17.22 6.41
C ALA A 209 -0.48 -16.20 6.23
N ARG A 210 -1.71 -16.68 6.23
CA ARG A 210 -2.89 -15.81 6.19
C ARG A 210 -3.03 -15.08 7.51
N VAL A 211 -3.38 -13.81 7.46
CA VAL A 211 -3.56 -12.96 8.64
C VAL A 211 -5.00 -12.45 8.69
N THR A 212 -5.52 -12.22 9.89
CA THR A 212 -6.90 -11.75 10.11
C THR A 212 -7.03 -10.23 10.01
N GLY A 213 -5.90 -9.53 9.93
CA GLY A 213 -5.85 -8.07 9.96
C GLY A 213 -4.51 -7.55 10.43
N PHE A 214 -4.53 -6.36 11.03
CA PHE A 214 -3.36 -5.71 11.60
C PHE A 214 -3.76 -4.64 12.61
N THR A 215 -2.83 -4.26 13.48
CA THR A 215 -2.94 -3.08 14.34
C THR A 215 -1.96 -2.01 13.90
N MET A 216 -2.32 -0.74 14.11
CA MET A 216 -1.41 0.39 14.04
C MET A 216 -1.44 1.15 15.36
N GLN A 217 -0.30 1.30 16.02
CA GLN A 217 -0.17 2.04 17.28
C GLN A 217 0.80 3.20 17.11
N VAL A 218 0.57 4.27 17.85
CA VAL A 218 1.49 5.40 17.94
C VAL A 218 1.99 5.56 19.36
N GLY A 219 3.29 5.79 19.52
CA GLY A 219 3.92 5.83 20.83
C GLY A 219 5.41 6.13 20.75
N PHE A 220 6.15 5.68 21.76
CA PHE A 220 7.56 6.02 21.95
C PHE A 220 8.40 4.76 22.15
N LEU A 221 9.53 4.66 21.46
CA LEU A 221 10.55 3.65 21.71
C LEU A 221 11.61 4.19 22.67
N ASP A 222 11.93 3.42 23.70
CA ASP A 222 13.10 3.69 24.54
C ASP A 222 14.40 3.22 23.86
N ALA A 223 15.56 3.57 24.45
CA ALA A 223 16.87 3.17 23.92
C ALA A 223 17.12 1.65 23.91
N SER A 224 16.29 0.86 24.59
CA SER A 224 16.33 -0.61 24.57
C SER A 224 15.34 -1.20 23.55
N GLY A 225 14.58 -0.36 22.85
CA GLY A 225 13.55 -0.75 21.90
C GLY A 225 12.23 -1.20 22.54
N ASN A 226 12.00 -0.88 23.82
CA ASN A 226 10.69 -1.10 24.42
C ASN A 226 9.74 0.01 23.96
N PHE A 227 8.59 -0.40 23.45
CA PHE A 227 7.54 0.53 23.03
C PHE A 227 6.58 0.83 24.16
N THR A 228 6.29 2.10 24.32
CA THR A 228 5.24 2.62 25.19
C THR A 228 4.23 3.36 24.33
N GLU A 229 2.98 2.88 24.28
CA GLU A 229 1.91 3.57 23.58
C GLU A 229 1.69 4.97 24.15
N ALA A 230 1.37 5.95 23.29
CA ALA A 230 1.09 7.30 23.72
C ALA A 230 -0.16 7.36 24.63
N GLY A 231 -0.17 8.31 25.55
CA GLY A 231 -1.30 8.64 26.40
C GLY A 231 -2.02 9.93 25.96
N PRO A 232 -3.18 10.23 26.56
CA PRO A 232 -3.86 11.51 26.34
C PRO A 232 -2.95 12.67 26.76
N GLY A 233 -2.70 13.60 25.83
CA GLY A 233 -1.91 14.80 26.09
C GLY A 233 -0.42 14.69 25.71
N ASP A 234 0.04 13.53 25.23
CA ASP A 234 1.43 13.34 24.76
C ASP A 234 1.70 13.98 23.39
N GLY A 235 0.79 14.83 22.90
CA GLY A 235 0.91 15.50 21.61
C GLY A 235 0.74 14.59 20.40
N LEU A 236 0.40 13.30 20.57
CA LEU A 236 0.32 12.35 19.47
C LEU A 236 -1.06 11.68 19.43
N SER A 237 -1.70 11.69 18.25
CA SER A 237 -3.06 11.16 18.11
C SER A 237 -3.38 10.77 16.67
N PHE A 238 -4.07 9.65 16.46
CA PHE A 238 -4.90 9.48 15.28
C PHE A 238 -6.07 10.47 15.30
N ALA A 239 -6.45 10.95 14.12
CA ALA A 239 -7.47 11.99 13.98
C ALA A 239 -8.32 11.77 12.74
N SER A 240 -9.44 12.49 12.67
CA SER A 240 -10.21 12.64 11.44
C SER A 240 -9.47 13.55 10.45
N ARG A 241 -9.93 13.56 9.19
CA ARG A 241 -9.41 14.48 8.16
C ARG A 241 -9.52 15.96 8.54
N SER A 242 -10.45 16.33 9.43
CA SER A 242 -10.57 17.71 9.93
C SER A 242 -9.62 18.04 11.07
N GLY A 243 -8.74 17.12 11.46
CA GLY A 243 -7.80 17.29 12.57
C GLY A 243 -8.43 17.11 13.95
N VAL A 244 -9.63 16.52 14.04
CA VAL A 244 -10.24 16.22 15.34
C VAL A 244 -9.71 14.87 15.82
N ASN A 245 -9.07 14.84 16.99
CA ASN A 245 -8.62 13.60 17.62
C ASN A 245 -9.78 12.63 17.80
N TYR A 246 -9.54 11.35 17.54
CA TYR A 246 -10.49 10.31 17.94
C TYR A 246 -10.57 10.22 19.47
N ASP A 247 -11.72 9.76 19.98
CA ASP A 247 -11.89 9.56 21.40
C ASP A 247 -10.96 8.46 21.91
N TYR A 248 -10.37 8.67 23.09
CA TYR A 248 -9.41 7.74 23.68
C TYR A 248 -10.05 6.42 24.12
N THR A 249 -11.33 6.46 24.51
CA THR A 249 -12.06 5.35 25.13
C THR A 249 -13.13 4.74 24.23
N ILE A 250 -13.73 5.53 23.35
CA ILE A 250 -14.82 5.14 22.45
C ILE A 250 -14.27 5.12 21.02
N PRO A 251 -13.96 3.94 20.47
CA PRO A 251 -13.40 3.88 19.14
C PRO A 251 -14.37 4.40 18.07
N THR A 252 -13.80 5.08 17.07
CA THR A 252 -14.47 5.48 15.83
C THR A 252 -14.30 4.38 14.81
N THR A 253 -15.39 3.92 14.23
CA THR A 253 -15.38 2.84 13.23
C THR A 253 -15.35 3.41 11.81
N SER A 254 -14.72 2.72 10.87
CA SER A 254 -14.57 3.21 9.48
C SER A 254 -15.86 3.24 8.68
N ASP A 255 -16.90 2.51 9.09
CA ASP A 255 -18.21 2.45 8.42
C ASP A 255 -19.00 3.77 8.51
N ILE A 256 -18.71 4.60 9.51
CA ILE A 256 -19.29 5.94 9.66
C ILE A 256 -18.40 7.05 9.07
N MET A 257 -17.20 6.69 8.61
CA MET A 257 -16.21 7.62 8.07
C MET A 257 -16.32 7.71 6.54
N LYS A 258 -15.91 8.85 5.99
CA LYS A 258 -15.80 8.99 4.53
C LYS A 258 -14.60 8.19 4.02
N GLN A 259 -14.72 7.67 2.80
CA GLN A 259 -13.58 7.03 2.14
C GLN A 259 -12.37 8.00 2.07
N GLY A 260 -11.19 7.45 2.30
CA GLY A 260 -9.92 8.14 2.40
C GLY A 260 -9.67 8.85 3.74
N GLU A 261 -10.50 8.63 4.77
CA GLU A 261 -10.29 9.19 6.12
C GLU A 261 -9.74 8.14 7.11
N LEU A 262 -10.41 7.00 7.20
CA LEU A 262 -10.00 5.85 7.98
C LEU A 262 -10.39 4.60 7.17
N ASP A 263 -9.47 4.08 6.39
CA ASP A 263 -9.78 3.00 5.45
C ASP A 263 -8.57 2.13 5.09
N ALA A 264 -8.82 0.84 4.95
CA ALA A 264 -7.88 -0.19 4.52
C ALA A 264 -8.51 -0.97 3.36
N LEU A 265 -8.16 -0.57 2.14
CA LEU A 265 -8.82 -0.97 0.90
C LEU A 265 -7.92 -1.93 0.10
N GLN A 266 -8.46 -3.06 -0.34
CA GLN A 266 -7.85 -3.88 -1.41
C GLN A 266 -7.82 -3.09 -2.73
N ALA A 267 -7.14 -3.60 -3.76
CA ALA A 267 -7.04 -2.92 -5.05
C ALA A 267 -8.41 -2.77 -5.76
N HIS A 268 -8.63 -1.64 -6.43
CA HIS A 268 -9.91 -1.37 -7.12
C HIS A 268 -10.12 -2.28 -8.32
N GLY A 269 -9.06 -2.52 -9.09
CA GLY A 269 -9.09 -3.43 -10.23
C GLY A 269 -9.54 -4.85 -9.85
N LEU A 270 -9.53 -5.23 -8.57
CA LEU A 270 -10.02 -6.51 -8.08
C LEU A 270 -11.44 -6.43 -7.50
N PHE A 271 -11.77 -5.34 -6.79
CA PHE A 271 -13.05 -5.19 -6.09
C PHE A 271 -13.56 -3.75 -6.13
N GLY A 272 -14.85 -3.59 -6.40
CA GLY A 272 -15.58 -2.32 -6.29
C GLY A 272 -16.24 -1.87 -7.60
N ALA A 273 -17.23 -1.00 -7.44
CA ALA A 273 -17.89 -0.32 -8.55
C ALA A 273 -17.02 0.82 -9.11
N PRO A 274 -17.17 1.17 -10.39
CA PRO A 274 -16.53 2.32 -10.99
C PRO A 274 -16.76 3.59 -10.17
N ASP A 275 -15.71 4.38 -10.03
CA ASP A 275 -15.73 5.68 -9.37
C ASP A 275 -15.02 6.74 -10.23
N GLN A 276 -14.85 7.95 -9.70
CA GLN A 276 -14.22 9.06 -10.42
C GLN A 276 -12.74 8.82 -10.79
N HIS A 277 -12.06 7.89 -10.12
CA HIS A 277 -10.65 7.55 -10.31
C HIS A 277 -10.45 6.19 -10.99
N HIS A 278 -11.43 5.30 -10.89
CA HIS A 278 -11.39 3.97 -11.47
C HIS A 278 -12.65 3.77 -12.31
N THR A 279 -12.54 3.92 -13.62
CA THR A 279 -13.69 3.85 -14.53
C THR A 279 -14.13 2.42 -14.85
N SER A 280 -13.31 1.42 -14.49
CA SER A 280 -13.59 0.00 -14.67
C SER A 280 -14.15 -0.65 -13.39
N HIS A 281 -14.89 -1.74 -13.57
CA HIS A 281 -15.35 -2.58 -12.46
C HIS A 281 -14.23 -3.45 -11.92
N GLY A 282 -14.23 -3.69 -10.61
CA GLY A 282 -13.36 -4.68 -9.96
C GLY A 282 -13.63 -6.09 -10.46
N TYR A 283 -12.55 -6.83 -10.77
CA TYR A 283 -12.57 -8.11 -11.47
C TYR A 283 -13.36 -9.22 -10.75
N PHE A 284 -13.14 -9.42 -9.45
CA PHE A 284 -13.82 -10.45 -8.68
C PHE A 284 -15.21 -9.99 -8.23
N ASN A 285 -15.33 -8.74 -7.80
CA ASN A 285 -16.61 -8.15 -7.42
C ASN A 285 -16.77 -6.73 -8.00
N PRO A 286 -17.73 -6.51 -8.92
CA PRO A 286 -17.93 -5.23 -9.61
C PRO A 286 -18.76 -4.23 -8.82
N TYR A 287 -19.21 -4.56 -7.60
CA TYR A 287 -20.17 -3.76 -6.83
C TYR A 287 -19.66 -3.37 -5.45
N VAL A 288 -19.00 -4.30 -4.76
CA VAL A 288 -18.57 -4.13 -3.38
C VAL A 288 -17.04 -4.09 -3.33
N ARG A 289 -16.52 -3.08 -2.63
CA ARG A 289 -15.09 -2.97 -2.37
C ARG A 289 -14.69 -3.93 -1.25
N ALA A 290 -13.65 -4.73 -1.47
CA ALA A 290 -13.01 -5.47 -0.38
C ALA A 290 -12.20 -4.52 0.51
N THR A 291 -12.47 -4.57 1.82
CA THR A 291 -11.87 -3.71 2.85
C THR A 291 -11.67 -4.49 4.14
N PHE A 292 -10.82 -3.99 5.03
CA PHE A 292 -10.96 -4.30 6.46
C PHE A 292 -11.90 -3.29 7.11
N LEU A 293 -12.72 -3.74 8.06
CA LEU A 293 -13.36 -2.84 9.00
C LEU A 293 -12.30 -2.32 9.96
N MET A 294 -12.25 -1.01 10.16
CA MET A 294 -11.27 -0.39 11.06
C MET A 294 -11.95 0.26 12.24
N SER A 295 -11.30 0.18 13.39
CA SER A 295 -11.69 0.84 14.63
C SER A 295 -10.51 1.63 15.16
N ALA A 296 -10.67 2.94 15.28
CA ALA A 296 -9.62 3.89 15.68
C ALA A 296 -9.99 4.58 16.99
N ASN A 297 -9.10 4.56 17.96
CA ASN A 297 -9.11 5.50 19.08
C ASN A 297 -7.95 6.50 18.90
N GLN A 298 -7.65 7.28 19.94
CA GLN A 298 -6.60 8.29 19.87
C GLN A 298 -5.21 7.72 19.52
N THR A 299 -4.84 6.51 19.93
CA THR A 299 -3.45 6.03 19.85
C THR A 299 -3.29 4.66 19.18
N HIS A 300 -4.41 4.07 18.79
CA HIS A 300 -4.47 2.73 18.24
C HIS A 300 -5.59 2.61 17.20
N ILE A 301 -5.25 1.96 16.09
CA ILE A 301 -6.17 1.50 15.06
C ILE A 301 -6.09 -0.01 15.00
N VAL A 302 -7.24 -0.67 15.02
CA VAL A 302 -7.39 -2.09 14.73
C VAL A 302 -8.08 -2.22 13.38
N ALA A 303 -7.46 -2.93 12.45
CA ALA A 303 -8.08 -3.42 11.24
C ALA A 303 -8.42 -4.90 11.45
N SER A 304 -9.70 -5.21 11.45
CA SER A 304 -10.24 -6.56 11.59
C SER A 304 -11.30 -6.80 10.51
N ASP A 305 -11.85 -8.01 10.47
CA ASP A 305 -13.06 -8.32 9.70
C ASP A 305 -12.92 -7.98 8.20
N MET A 306 -12.05 -8.71 7.51
CA MET A 306 -11.95 -8.62 6.05
C MET A 306 -13.32 -8.84 5.42
N ALA A 307 -13.66 -8.02 4.43
CA ALA A 307 -14.97 -8.07 3.77
C ALA A 307 -15.27 -9.45 3.17
N ALA A 308 -16.52 -9.89 3.31
CA ALA A 308 -17.02 -11.17 2.81
C ALA A 308 -16.69 -11.41 1.33
N VAL A 309 -16.79 -10.37 0.49
CA VAL A 309 -16.47 -10.47 -0.94
C VAL A 309 -15.02 -10.87 -1.25
N HIS A 310 -14.11 -10.71 -0.29
CA HIS A 310 -12.77 -11.29 -0.33
C HIS A 310 -12.74 -12.64 0.38
N THR A 311 -13.23 -12.71 1.62
CA THR A 311 -13.09 -13.93 2.44
C THR A 311 -13.84 -15.13 1.89
N ASP A 312 -14.93 -14.93 1.17
CA ASP A 312 -15.71 -16.02 0.58
C ASP A 312 -14.98 -16.67 -0.61
N LEU A 313 -14.11 -15.91 -1.29
CA LEU A 313 -13.32 -16.40 -2.42
C LEU A 313 -11.98 -16.95 -1.95
N PHE A 314 -11.30 -16.20 -1.10
CA PHE A 314 -9.91 -16.45 -0.80
C PHE A 314 -9.70 -16.89 0.63
N GLY A 315 -10.65 -16.68 1.55
CA GLY A 315 -10.44 -16.78 2.98
C GLY A 315 -9.79 -15.52 3.56
N GLU A 316 -9.14 -15.68 4.72
CA GLU A 316 -8.38 -14.60 5.38
C GLU A 316 -7.28 -14.02 4.47
N TRP A 317 -6.79 -12.83 4.81
CA TRP A 317 -5.89 -12.05 3.95
C TRP A 317 -4.64 -12.83 3.53
N LEU A 318 -4.45 -12.98 2.21
CA LEU A 318 -3.43 -13.84 1.60
C LEU A 318 -2.01 -13.34 1.86
N PRO A 319 -1.03 -14.24 2.12
CA PRO A 319 0.38 -13.90 2.09
C PRO A 319 0.89 -13.85 0.64
N SER A 320 1.95 -13.08 0.42
CA SER A 320 2.62 -12.96 -0.89
C SER A 320 3.21 -14.27 -1.41
N SER A 321 3.37 -15.29 -0.56
CA SER A 321 3.86 -16.62 -0.94
C SER A 321 2.75 -17.60 -1.32
N ASN A 322 1.49 -17.16 -1.31
CA ASN A 322 0.33 -17.97 -1.67
C ASN A 322 -0.66 -17.11 -2.47
N LEU A 323 -0.15 -16.39 -3.46
CA LEU A 323 -0.96 -15.56 -4.33
C LEU A 323 -1.71 -16.42 -5.34
N LYS A 324 -2.78 -15.85 -5.90
CA LYS A 324 -3.51 -16.48 -7.00
C LYS A 324 -2.93 -16.04 -8.32
N GLY A 325 -2.87 -16.96 -9.27
CA GLY A 325 -2.46 -16.67 -10.63
C GLY A 325 -3.52 -15.86 -11.38
N GLY A 326 -3.06 -14.93 -12.21
CA GLY A 326 -3.85 -14.16 -13.14
C GLY A 326 -3.34 -14.34 -14.57
N LEU A 327 -4.26 -14.37 -15.54
CA LEU A 327 -3.93 -14.11 -16.94
C LEU A 327 -4.23 -12.66 -17.24
N TYR A 328 -3.19 -11.93 -17.61
CA TYR A 328 -3.22 -10.52 -17.89
C TYR A 328 -3.13 -10.26 -19.39
N PHE A 329 -3.91 -9.29 -19.86
CA PHE A 329 -3.85 -8.81 -21.24
C PHE A 329 -3.27 -7.40 -21.31
N ASP A 330 -2.20 -7.26 -22.09
CA ASP A 330 -1.58 -6.00 -22.45
C ASP A 330 -2.39 -5.31 -23.56
N ALA A 331 -3.21 -4.34 -23.16
CA ALA A 331 -4.13 -3.64 -24.06
C ALA A 331 -3.51 -2.45 -24.80
N ASP A 332 -2.36 -1.95 -24.35
CA ASP A 332 -1.69 -0.78 -24.93
C ASP A 332 -0.34 -1.11 -25.59
N GLY A 333 0.08 -2.38 -25.53
CA GLY A 333 1.34 -2.87 -26.08
C GLY A 333 2.55 -2.49 -25.25
N ILE A 334 2.32 -2.07 -24.00
CA ILE A 334 3.34 -1.69 -23.05
C ILE A 334 3.22 -2.62 -21.85
N ILE A 335 3.93 -3.75 -21.89
CA ILE A 335 3.94 -4.77 -20.82
C ILE A 335 4.25 -4.25 -19.39
N TYR A 336 4.73 -3.02 -19.26
CA TYR A 336 5.03 -2.34 -18.00
C TYR A 336 3.88 -1.47 -17.46
N THR A 337 2.80 -1.25 -18.21
CA THR A 337 1.60 -0.59 -17.68
C THR A 337 0.72 -1.61 -16.97
N ASP A 338 -0.31 -1.12 -16.28
CA ASP A 338 -1.26 -1.98 -15.56
C ASP A 338 -2.07 -2.81 -16.57
N ASN A 339 -1.61 -4.03 -16.82
CA ASN A 339 -2.29 -4.98 -17.69
C ASN A 339 -3.66 -5.37 -17.12
N ILE A 340 -4.58 -5.72 -18.01
CA ILE A 340 -5.96 -6.02 -17.62
C ILE A 340 -6.06 -7.47 -17.15
N LEU A 341 -6.51 -7.70 -15.91
CA LEU A 341 -6.81 -9.05 -15.42
C LEU A 341 -8.03 -9.63 -16.15
N MET A 342 -7.83 -10.77 -16.79
CA MET A 342 -8.83 -11.42 -17.66
C MET A 342 -9.29 -12.78 -17.14
N ALA A 343 -8.40 -13.58 -16.57
CA ALA A 343 -8.70 -14.87 -15.95
C ALA A 343 -7.93 -15.02 -14.63
N SER A 344 -8.42 -15.88 -13.74
CA SER A 344 -7.73 -16.27 -12.50
C SER A 344 -7.59 -17.78 -12.38
N CYS A 345 -6.51 -18.25 -11.78
CA CYS A 345 -6.29 -19.65 -11.44
C CYS A 345 -7.00 -19.97 -10.12
N PRO A 346 -8.01 -20.86 -10.10
CA PRO A 346 -8.65 -21.25 -8.84
C PRO A 346 -7.77 -22.16 -7.99
N GLY A 347 -6.85 -22.90 -8.61
CA GLY A 347 -5.93 -23.82 -7.94
C GLY A 347 -4.64 -23.18 -7.44
N ASN A 348 -3.58 -24.00 -7.33
CA ASN A 348 -2.23 -23.50 -7.11
C ASN A 348 -1.67 -22.96 -8.42
N PHE A 349 -0.95 -21.85 -8.31
CA PHE A 349 -0.30 -21.21 -9.42
C PHE A 349 1.21 -21.16 -9.19
N ASN A 350 1.96 -21.46 -10.24
CA ASN A 350 3.40 -21.34 -10.25
C ASN A 350 3.81 -20.41 -11.41
N GLU A 351 4.15 -19.16 -11.06
CA GLU A 351 4.48 -18.12 -12.04
C GLU A 351 5.67 -18.50 -12.92
N GLU A 352 6.73 -19.08 -12.34
CA GLU A 352 7.94 -19.48 -13.07
C GLU A 352 7.62 -20.51 -14.17
N ALA A 353 6.87 -21.56 -13.82
CA ALA A 353 6.44 -22.57 -14.78
C ALA A 353 5.47 -21.98 -15.82
N GLY A 354 4.57 -21.08 -15.42
CA GLY A 354 3.63 -20.44 -16.34
C GLY A 354 4.28 -19.53 -17.36
N GLN A 355 5.33 -18.80 -16.97
CA GLN A 355 6.08 -17.91 -17.87
C GLN A 355 7.07 -18.68 -18.75
N SER A 356 7.72 -19.73 -18.21
CA SER A 356 8.74 -20.49 -18.94
C SER A 356 8.17 -21.64 -19.79
N GLY A 357 6.99 -22.15 -19.45
CA GLY A 357 6.45 -23.40 -19.99
C GLY A 357 7.21 -24.64 -19.52
N VAL A 358 8.05 -24.52 -18.49
CA VAL A 358 8.91 -25.60 -17.98
C VAL A 358 8.41 -26.08 -16.62
N ALA A 359 8.20 -27.39 -16.51
CA ALA A 359 7.84 -28.03 -15.24
C ALA A 359 8.94 -27.89 -14.18
N ASN A 360 8.53 -27.83 -12.92
CA ASN A 360 9.42 -27.80 -11.76
C ASN A 360 8.87 -28.69 -10.62
N ALA A 361 9.41 -28.53 -9.40
CA ALA A 361 9.03 -29.37 -8.26
C ALA A 361 7.58 -29.13 -7.76
N GLU A 362 7.01 -27.96 -8.07
CA GLU A 362 5.69 -27.51 -7.59
C GLU A 362 4.62 -27.54 -8.69
N CYS A 363 5.04 -27.59 -9.96
CA CYS A 363 4.18 -27.58 -11.13
C CYS A 363 4.69 -28.60 -12.14
N ASP A 364 3.94 -29.69 -12.35
CA ASP A 364 4.28 -30.70 -13.34
C ASP A 364 4.09 -30.20 -14.78
N GLN A 365 4.37 -31.03 -15.79
CA GLN A 365 4.24 -30.57 -17.18
C GLN A 365 2.81 -30.24 -17.58
N ALA A 366 1.80 -30.89 -16.99
CA ALA A 366 0.40 -30.55 -17.29
C ALA A 366 0.05 -29.16 -16.74
N CYS A 367 0.53 -28.84 -15.53
CA CYS A 367 0.44 -27.52 -14.94
C CYS A 367 1.22 -26.46 -15.75
N ALA A 368 2.47 -26.75 -16.16
CA ALA A 368 3.29 -25.82 -16.95
C ALA A 368 2.67 -25.57 -18.34
N ASP A 369 2.19 -26.64 -19.01
CA ASP A 369 1.42 -26.54 -20.26
C ASP A 369 0.11 -25.79 -20.05
N ASN A 370 -0.43 -25.72 -18.84
CA ASN A 370 -1.60 -24.94 -18.46
C ASN A 370 -1.24 -23.54 -17.92
N LEU A 371 -0.14 -22.96 -18.42
CA LEU A 371 0.35 -21.64 -18.01
C LEU A 371 0.57 -21.52 -16.50
N GLY A 372 1.04 -22.60 -15.86
CA GLY A 372 1.41 -22.61 -14.45
C GLY A 372 0.25 -22.80 -13.49
N CYS A 373 -0.98 -23.04 -13.96
CA CYS A 373 -2.13 -23.33 -13.10
C CYS A 373 -2.38 -24.85 -13.03
N ASP A 374 -2.57 -25.39 -11.83
CA ASP A 374 -2.90 -26.83 -11.65
C ASP A 374 -4.40 -27.16 -11.80
N ALA A 375 -5.21 -26.15 -12.11
CA ALA A 375 -6.64 -26.26 -12.34
C ALA A 375 -7.05 -25.55 -13.65
N PRO A 376 -8.26 -25.81 -14.19
CA PRO A 376 -8.77 -25.02 -15.31
C PRO A 376 -8.84 -23.53 -14.96
N TRP A 377 -8.32 -22.67 -15.83
CA TRP A 377 -8.45 -21.23 -15.70
C TRP A 377 -9.92 -20.82 -15.73
N VAL A 378 -10.28 -19.82 -14.94
CA VAL A 378 -11.65 -19.30 -14.92
C VAL A 378 -11.70 -17.79 -15.13
N THR A 379 -12.80 -17.27 -15.65
CA THR A 379 -13.02 -15.83 -15.79
C THR A 379 -14.30 -15.35 -15.11
N TYR A 380 -14.21 -14.18 -14.50
CA TYR A 380 -15.33 -13.40 -13.97
C TYR A 380 -15.80 -12.33 -14.95
N ARG A 381 -15.39 -12.43 -16.22
CA ARG A 381 -15.89 -11.62 -17.34
C ARG A 381 -16.92 -12.40 -18.15
N GLU A 382 -17.65 -11.69 -19.01
CA GLU A 382 -18.58 -12.33 -19.95
C GLU A 382 -17.88 -13.33 -20.89
N SER A 383 -16.62 -13.06 -21.24
CA SER A 383 -15.72 -13.99 -21.93
C SER A 383 -14.26 -13.53 -21.79
N VAL A 384 -13.31 -14.33 -22.27
CA VAL A 384 -11.92 -13.90 -22.51
C VAL A 384 -11.66 -13.49 -23.97
N THR A 385 -12.67 -13.54 -24.82
CA THR A 385 -12.54 -13.20 -26.24
C THR A 385 -12.48 -11.68 -26.41
N LEU A 386 -11.35 -11.19 -26.88
CA LEU A 386 -11.11 -9.78 -27.15
C LEU A 386 -11.47 -9.45 -28.61
N THR A 387 -12.00 -8.25 -28.83
CA THR A 387 -12.21 -7.73 -30.20
C THR A 387 -11.41 -6.46 -30.37
N GLN A 388 -10.52 -6.41 -31.36
CA GLN A 388 -9.82 -5.18 -31.69
C GLN A 388 -10.77 -4.21 -32.39
N ASN A 389 -10.80 -2.98 -31.91
CA ASN A 389 -11.54 -1.89 -32.52
C ASN A 389 -10.79 -1.35 -33.74
N ALA A 390 -11.51 -0.65 -34.62
CA ALA A 390 -10.94 -0.08 -35.85
C ALA A 390 -9.85 0.98 -35.57
N ASP A 391 -9.82 1.56 -34.38
CA ASP A 391 -8.84 2.56 -33.92
C ASP A 391 -7.59 1.92 -33.28
N GLY A 392 -7.50 0.60 -33.25
CA GLY A 392 -6.39 -0.13 -32.64
C GLY A 392 -6.55 -0.40 -31.14
N THR A 393 -7.59 0.13 -30.49
CA THR A 393 -7.92 -0.20 -29.10
C THR A 393 -8.62 -1.56 -29.00
N TRP A 394 -8.88 -2.03 -27.79
CA TRP A 394 -9.53 -3.31 -27.55
C TRP A 394 -10.89 -3.14 -26.88
N ASN A 395 -11.91 -3.83 -27.39
CA ASN A 395 -13.15 -4.07 -26.67
C ASN A 395 -12.92 -5.20 -25.68
N ILE A 396 -12.85 -4.83 -24.39
CA ILE A 396 -12.65 -5.74 -23.28
C ILE A 396 -14.03 -6.22 -22.76
N PRO A 397 -14.29 -7.54 -22.68
CA PRO A 397 -15.52 -8.07 -22.10
C PRO A 397 -15.78 -7.55 -20.68
N ALA A 398 -17.04 -7.23 -20.41
CA ALA A 398 -17.48 -6.70 -19.13
C ALA A 398 -17.25 -7.69 -17.99
N VAL A 399 -17.01 -7.17 -16.79
CA VAL A 399 -16.95 -7.96 -15.56
C VAL A 399 -18.37 -8.24 -15.09
N VAL A 400 -18.66 -9.51 -14.79
CA VAL A 400 -19.92 -9.94 -14.18
C VAL A 400 -19.78 -10.14 -12.67
N GLY A 401 -18.56 -10.43 -12.19
CA GLY A 401 -18.29 -10.73 -10.79
C GLY A 401 -18.89 -12.03 -10.27
N THR A 402 -18.60 -12.31 -9.01
CA THR A 402 -19.07 -13.48 -8.27
C THR A 402 -20.52 -13.37 -7.80
N ASP A 403 -21.00 -12.16 -7.53
CA ASP A 403 -22.36 -11.92 -7.00
C ASP A 403 -23.48 -12.29 -7.99
N ILE A 404 -23.18 -12.25 -9.30
CA ILE A 404 -24.17 -12.50 -10.35
C ILE A 404 -24.17 -13.95 -10.79
N ARG A 405 -23.00 -14.59 -10.90
CA ARG A 405 -22.87 -15.96 -11.38
C ARG A 405 -21.53 -16.59 -11.01
N GLN A 406 -21.54 -17.92 -11.03
CA GLN A 406 -20.33 -18.73 -10.96
C GLN A 406 -19.35 -18.37 -12.10
N PRO A 407 -18.03 -18.46 -11.86
CA PRO A 407 -17.03 -18.14 -12.87
C PRO A 407 -17.14 -19.06 -14.09
N ILE A 408 -16.75 -18.55 -15.27
CA ILE A 408 -16.71 -19.36 -16.51
C ILE A 408 -15.34 -20.03 -16.60
N GLU A 409 -15.32 -21.35 -16.71
CA GLU A 409 -14.11 -22.10 -17.10
C GLU A 409 -13.72 -21.82 -18.55
N LEU A 410 -12.43 -21.50 -18.78
CA LEU A 410 -11.88 -21.31 -20.12
C LEU A 410 -11.81 -22.65 -20.87
N THR A 411 -12.20 -22.64 -22.14
CA THR A 411 -12.04 -23.80 -23.01
C THR A 411 -10.59 -23.98 -23.44
N ALA A 412 -10.23 -25.22 -23.82
CA ALA A 412 -8.90 -25.51 -24.37
C ALA A 412 -8.55 -24.63 -25.59
N ALA A 413 -9.54 -24.33 -26.44
CA ALA A 413 -9.34 -23.48 -27.62
C ALA A 413 -9.05 -22.01 -27.26
N GLU A 414 -9.70 -21.48 -26.22
CA GLU A 414 -9.40 -20.15 -25.70
C GLU A 414 -8.00 -20.10 -25.08
N LEU A 415 -7.63 -21.11 -24.31
CA LEU A 415 -6.31 -21.21 -23.72
C LEU A 415 -5.21 -21.32 -24.80
N ASP A 416 -5.42 -22.10 -25.84
CA ASP A 416 -4.49 -22.20 -26.98
C ASP A 416 -4.35 -20.87 -27.71
N ALA A 417 -5.45 -20.11 -27.86
CA ALA A 417 -5.41 -18.77 -28.44
C ALA A 417 -4.64 -17.76 -27.57
N ILE A 418 -4.78 -17.85 -26.24
CA ILE A 418 -4.02 -17.04 -25.28
C ILE A 418 -2.53 -17.35 -25.37
N LYS A 419 -2.13 -18.63 -25.36
CA LYS A 419 -0.73 -19.07 -25.49
C LYS A 419 -0.06 -18.58 -26.79
N ALA A 420 -0.84 -18.50 -27.87
CA ALA A 420 -0.35 -18.05 -29.16
C ALA A 420 -0.21 -16.52 -29.26
N ASN A 421 -0.71 -15.76 -28.28
CA ASN A 421 -0.74 -14.31 -28.30
C ASN A 421 0.24 -13.70 -27.26
N PRO A 422 1.33 -13.05 -27.69
CA PRO A 422 2.34 -12.50 -26.78
C PRO A 422 1.86 -11.31 -25.94
N ALA A 423 0.68 -10.75 -26.24
CA ALA A 423 0.04 -9.72 -25.40
C ALA A 423 -0.57 -10.31 -24.11
N TRP A 424 -0.52 -11.63 -23.93
CA TRP A 424 -0.98 -12.28 -22.71
C TRP A 424 0.20 -12.73 -21.85
N SER A 425 0.07 -12.52 -20.54
CA SER A 425 1.07 -12.96 -19.57
C SER A 425 0.42 -13.59 -18.35
N PRO A 426 0.83 -14.81 -17.94
CA PRO A 426 0.53 -15.32 -16.61
C PRO A 426 1.43 -14.61 -15.58
N ALA A 427 0.83 -14.19 -14.46
CA ALA A 427 1.55 -13.60 -13.33
C ALA A 427 0.76 -13.77 -12.03
N ASP A 428 1.40 -13.60 -10.89
CA ASP A 428 0.70 -13.52 -9.60
C ASP A 428 -0.16 -12.25 -9.50
N ILE A 429 -1.34 -12.38 -8.89
CA ILE A 429 -2.18 -11.25 -8.51
C ILE A 429 -1.65 -10.67 -7.18
N ASP A 430 -0.52 -9.96 -7.26
CA ASP A 430 0.20 -9.41 -6.10
C ASP A 430 -0.64 -8.49 -5.21
N ASP A 431 -1.63 -7.81 -5.80
CA ASP A 431 -2.55 -6.95 -5.09
C ASP A 431 -3.35 -7.66 -3.99
N LEU A 432 -3.59 -8.98 -4.08
CA LEU A 432 -4.31 -9.73 -3.04
C LEU A 432 -3.57 -9.75 -1.70
N ALA A 433 -2.23 -9.67 -1.72
CA ALA A 433 -1.42 -9.60 -0.50
C ALA A 433 -1.20 -8.17 0.00
N ASN A 434 -1.88 -7.16 -0.57
CA ASN A 434 -1.65 -5.76 -0.25
C ASN A 434 -2.94 -5.00 0.07
N VAL A 435 -2.90 -4.13 1.08
CA VAL A 435 -3.99 -3.19 1.38
C VAL A 435 -3.48 -1.75 1.36
N ASN A 436 -4.30 -0.85 0.83
CA ASN A 436 -4.07 0.58 0.82
C ASN A 436 -4.70 1.19 2.07
N ILE A 437 -3.88 1.75 2.94
CA ILE A 437 -4.30 2.38 4.20
C ILE A 437 -4.29 3.90 4.02
N ASN A 438 -5.37 4.56 4.44
CA ASN A 438 -5.33 5.98 4.78
C ASN A 438 -5.77 6.19 6.23
N ALA A 439 -5.04 7.06 6.91
CA ALA A 439 -5.36 7.56 8.24
C ALA A 439 -4.81 8.99 8.37
N PHE A 440 -5.13 9.67 9.46
CA PHE A 440 -4.54 10.96 9.79
C PHE A 440 -3.96 10.94 11.20
N LEU A 441 -2.83 11.62 11.38
CA LEU A 441 -2.13 11.81 12.65
C LEU A 441 -2.06 13.30 12.97
N ASN A 442 -2.50 13.68 14.16
CA ASN A 442 -2.09 14.92 14.78
C ASN A 442 -0.75 14.71 15.50
N VAL A 443 0.22 15.56 15.19
CA VAL A 443 1.56 15.57 15.77
C VAL A 443 1.81 16.91 16.44
N GLY A 444 2.09 16.84 17.73
CA GLY A 444 2.43 17.93 18.62
C GLY A 444 3.88 17.84 19.09
N ASP A 445 4.22 18.56 20.17
CA ASP A 445 5.52 18.53 20.80
C ASP A 445 5.59 17.23 21.56
N LEU A 446 6.60 16.46 21.22
CA LEU A 446 6.77 15.14 21.78
C LEU A 446 7.79 15.21 22.91
N PRO A 447 7.54 14.53 24.05
CA PRO A 447 8.48 14.50 25.16
C PRO A 447 9.89 14.02 24.78
N SER A 448 9.98 13.14 23.78
CA SER A 448 11.20 12.55 23.26
C SER A 448 11.75 13.22 21.99
N GLY A 449 11.05 14.18 21.40
CA GLY A 449 11.40 14.73 20.07
C GLY A 449 11.26 13.73 18.92
N SER A 450 10.59 12.59 19.16
CA SER A 450 10.33 11.55 18.17
C SER A 450 9.14 10.69 18.60
N PHE A 451 8.50 10.03 17.64
CA PHE A 451 7.51 8.98 17.90
C PHE A 451 7.71 7.78 16.97
N THR A 452 7.05 6.69 17.29
CA THR A 452 7.04 5.47 16.48
C THR A 452 5.61 5.15 16.05
N LEU A 453 5.41 4.96 14.74
CA LEU A 453 4.27 4.25 14.18
C LEU A 453 4.62 2.76 14.14
N ARG A 454 3.91 1.97 14.93
CA ARG A 454 4.05 0.52 15.02
C ARG A 454 2.93 -0.15 14.24
N VAL A 455 3.26 -1.05 13.32
CA VAL A 455 2.28 -1.87 12.60
C VAL A 455 2.52 -3.35 12.93
N THR A 456 1.50 -4.06 13.40
CA THR A 456 1.62 -5.48 13.78
C THR A 456 0.54 -6.29 13.07
N PRO A 457 0.88 -7.35 12.30
CA PRO A 457 -0.15 -8.26 11.80
C PRO A 457 -0.93 -8.89 12.94
N THR A 458 -2.22 -9.17 12.72
CA THR A 458 -3.01 -9.98 13.65
C THR A 458 -3.24 -11.37 13.07
N PHE A 459 -3.13 -12.39 13.90
CA PHE A 459 -3.26 -13.78 13.48
C PHE A 459 -4.15 -14.54 14.45
N ASP A 460 -5.14 -15.24 13.90
CA ASP A 460 -5.95 -16.22 14.63
C ASP A 460 -5.81 -17.57 13.93
N ALA A 461 -5.13 -18.52 14.59
CA ALA A 461 -4.93 -19.87 14.06
C ALA A 461 -6.24 -20.64 13.83
N SER A 462 -7.35 -20.23 14.47
CA SER A 462 -8.65 -20.88 14.32
C SER A 462 -9.37 -20.47 13.03
N THR A 463 -9.09 -19.28 12.50
CA THR A 463 -9.74 -18.75 11.28
C THR A 463 -8.78 -18.65 10.10
N ALA A 464 -7.46 -18.59 10.34
CA ALA A 464 -6.39 -18.65 9.34
C ALA A 464 -6.28 -20.05 8.71
N THR A 465 -7.38 -20.45 8.08
CA THR A 465 -7.60 -21.74 7.44
C THR A 465 -7.35 -21.63 5.94
N THR A 466 -7.32 -22.78 5.27
CA THR A 466 -7.22 -22.88 3.81
C THR A 466 -8.37 -22.13 3.13
N GLU A 467 -8.20 -21.87 1.84
CA GLU A 467 -9.24 -21.23 1.01
C GLU A 467 -10.61 -21.93 1.15
N PRO A 468 -11.71 -21.15 1.31
CA PRO A 468 -13.05 -21.71 1.32
C PRO A 468 -13.37 -22.41 -0.01
N GLY A 469 -14.24 -23.42 0.04
CA GLY A 469 -14.76 -24.04 -1.18
C GLY A 469 -13.83 -25.00 -1.93
N THR A 470 -12.66 -25.33 -1.37
CA THR A 470 -11.79 -26.40 -1.92
C THR A 470 -12.38 -27.82 -1.77
N ALA A 471 -13.49 -27.98 -1.02
CA ALA A 471 -14.18 -29.26 -0.80
C ALA A 471 -15.34 -29.55 -1.78
N GLY A 472 -15.82 -28.57 -2.55
CA GLY A 472 -16.79 -28.76 -3.64
C GLY A 472 -17.68 -27.54 -3.97
N PRO A 473 -18.40 -27.56 -5.12
CA PRO A 473 -19.17 -26.41 -5.63
C PRO A 473 -20.31 -25.90 -4.73
N ALA A 474 -20.77 -26.71 -3.78
CA ALA A 474 -21.87 -26.36 -2.88
C ALA A 474 -21.47 -25.37 -1.77
N ASP A 475 -20.17 -25.12 -1.59
CA ASP A 475 -19.65 -24.16 -0.60
C ASP A 475 -19.61 -22.72 -1.16
N PHE A 476 -19.92 -22.51 -2.45
CA PHE A 476 -19.98 -21.20 -3.12
C PHE A 476 -21.40 -20.60 -3.17
N ASP A 477 -22.32 -21.07 -2.31
CA ASP A 477 -23.63 -20.42 -2.13
C ASP A 477 -23.45 -19.11 -1.33
N VAL A 478 -23.02 -18.07 -2.06
CA VAL A 478 -22.89 -16.69 -1.59
C VAL A 478 -24.27 -16.18 -1.20
N THR A 479 -24.63 -16.31 0.08
CA THR A 479 -25.87 -15.75 0.62
C THR A 479 -25.59 -14.34 1.12
N ILE A 480 -25.40 -13.39 0.19
CA ILE A 480 -25.32 -11.97 0.56
C ILE A 480 -26.75 -11.49 0.83
N ASN A 481 -27.08 -11.22 2.10
CA ASN A 481 -28.19 -10.32 2.39
C ASN A 481 -27.77 -8.92 1.94
N ALA A 482 -28.24 -8.51 0.75
CA ALA A 482 -28.02 -7.15 0.26
C ALA A 482 -28.39 -6.13 1.35
N PRO A 483 -27.56 -5.09 1.60
CA PRO A 483 -27.89 -4.07 2.57
C PRO A 483 -29.21 -3.41 2.17
N ASN A 484 -30.21 -3.54 3.04
CA ASN A 484 -31.55 -3.01 2.91
C ASN A 484 -31.62 -1.48 3.02
N THR A 485 -30.47 -0.82 3.14
CA THR A 485 -30.35 0.64 3.12
C THR A 485 -29.13 1.05 2.31
N VAL A 486 -29.35 1.52 1.08
CA VAL A 486 -28.39 2.34 0.35
C VAL A 486 -28.65 3.77 0.83
N ILE A 487 -27.74 4.35 1.63
CA ILE A 487 -27.81 5.77 1.97
C ILE A 487 -27.12 6.52 0.82
N PRO A 488 -27.85 7.37 0.06
CA PRO A 488 -27.30 8.13 -1.06
C PRO A 488 -26.33 9.23 -0.63
#